data_AF-A0A3B9AJZ9-F1
#
_entry.id   AF-A0A3B9AJZ9-F1
#
_cell.length_a   1.000
_cell.length_b   1.000
_cell.length_c   1.000
_cell.angle_alpha   90.00
_cell.angle_beta   90.00
_cell.angle_gamma   90.00
#
_symmetry.space_group_name_H-M   'P 1'
#
loop_
_entity.id
_entity.type
_entity.pdbx_description
1 polymer ?
#
loop_
_entity_poly.entity_id
_entity_poly.type
_entity_poly.pdbx_seq_one_letter_code
_entity_poly.pdbx_strand_id
1 'polypeptide(L)'
;MDFDPNPPIIQNDVPGHKNWKFKELKIYASTEWLADNKKKYRQVFDRLETSYIYAELSFHNKLFDIDDWEVNVELRCYVVKKQRKELCALPFQRKVSKFDPIGYIREGGANKAEGGF
;
A
#
# COMPACT_ATOMS: atom_id res chain seq x y z
N MET A 1 -11.78 -38.56 -30.93
CA MET A 1 -11.03 -37.32 -31.15
C MET A 1 -11.70 -36.27 -30.30
N ASP A 2 -11.17 -36.17 -29.09
CA ASP A 2 -11.02 -34.97 -28.26
C ASP A 2 -12.29 -34.24 -27.81
N PHE A 3 -12.78 -34.73 -26.68
CA PHE A 3 -13.42 -33.87 -25.67
C PHE A 3 -12.40 -32.82 -25.23
N ASP A 4 -12.77 -31.55 -25.33
CA ASP A 4 -12.08 -30.47 -24.63
C ASP A 4 -13.02 -29.92 -23.54
N PRO A 5 -12.97 -30.45 -22.30
CA PRO A 5 -13.99 -30.20 -21.29
C PRO A 5 -13.58 -29.11 -20.30
N ASN A 6 -12.90 -28.04 -20.72
CA ASN A 6 -12.81 -26.86 -19.85
C ASN A 6 -12.41 -25.58 -20.61
N PRO A 7 -13.20 -24.50 -20.56
CA PRO A 7 -12.68 -23.18 -20.90
C PRO A 7 -11.57 -22.79 -19.90
N PRO A 8 -10.59 -21.95 -20.29
CA PRO A 8 -9.61 -21.43 -19.35
C PRO A 8 -10.34 -20.69 -18.23
N ILE A 9 -10.20 -21.19 -17.02
CA ILE A 9 -10.76 -20.57 -15.83
C ILE A 9 -10.04 -19.23 -15.67
N ILE A 10 -10.69 -18.13 -16.06
CA ILE A 10 -10.23 -16.80 -15.68
C ILE A 10 -10.38 -16.76 -14.16
N GLN A 11 -9.27 -16.89 -13.44
CA GLN A 11 -9.21 -17.01 -11.99
C GLN A 11 -9.45 -15.64 -11.32
N ASN A 12 -10.61 -15.05 -11.59
CA ASN A 12 -11.03 -13.82 -10.94
C ASN A 12 -11.98 -14.15 -9.79
N ASP A 13 -11.41 -14.04 -8.58
CA ASP A 13 -12.10 -13.87 -7.30
C ASP A 13 -12.89 -15.06 -6.73
N VAL A 14 -12.16 -16.13 -6.35
CA VAL A 14 -12.69 -17.08 -5.35
C VAL A 14 -12.69 -16.36 -4.00
N PRO A 15 -13.84 -16.23 -3.29
CA PRO A 15 -13.90 -15.55 -2.00
C PRO A 15 -13.02 -16.27 -0.97
N GLY A 16 -11.80 -15.77 -0.79
CA GLY A 16 -10.78 -16.34 0.09
C GLY A 16 -9.36 -16.35 -0.49
N HIS A 17 -9.19 -16.35 -1.81
CA HIS A 17 -7.85 -16.36 -2.42
C HIS A 17 -7.41 -14.96 -2.83
N LYS A 18 -6.76 -14.26 -1.89
CA LYS A 18 -6.09 -12.98 -2.19
C LYS A 18 -4.74 -13.24 -2.86
N ASN A 19 -4.45 -12.52 -3.95
CA ASN A 19 -3.15 -12.54 -4.66
C ASN A 19 -2.00 -11.87 -3.89
N TRP A 20 -2.29 -11.37 -2.69
CA TRP A 20 -1.33 -10.73 -1.81
C TRP A 20 -1.43 -11.23 -0.36
N LYS A 21 -0.37 -10.97 0.40
CA LYS A 21 -0.36 -11.08 1.87
C LYS A 21 0.32 -9.85 2.45
N PHE A 22 -0.31 -9.20 3.42
CA PHE A 22 0.27 -8.04 4.11
C PHE A 22 1.65 -8.41 4.68
N LYS A 23 2.63 -7.52 4.49
CA LYS A 23 3.96 -7.65 5.05
C LYS A 23 4.18 -6.58 6.12
N GLU A 24 4.16 -5.31 5.72
CA GLU A 24 4.36 -4.19 6.66
C GLU A 24 3.79 -2.88 6.11
N LEU A 25 3.43 -1.98 7.01
CA LEU A 25 3.12 -0.58 6.72
C LEU A 25 4.05 0.28 7.57
N LYS A 26 4.85 1.10 6.92
CA LYS A 26 5.83 1.99 7.53
C LYS A 26 5.46 3.43 7.26
N ILE A 27 5.55 4.27 8.29
CA ILE A 27 5.20 5.69 8.19
C ILE A 27 6.45 6.53 8.45
N TYR A 28 6.65 7.58 7.67
CA TYR A 28 7.78 8.50 7.80
C TYR A 28 7.36 9.94 7.48
N ALA A 29 8.05 10.94 8.06
CA ALA A 29 7.68 12.35 7.92
C ALA A 29 8.60 13.18 7.00
N SER A 30 9.75 12.63 6.59
CA SER A 30 10.66 13.29 5.64
C SER A 30 11.13 12.32 4.57
N THR A 31 11.21 12.83 3.33
CA THR A 31 11.85 12.15 2.19
C THR A 31 13.37 12.28 2.22
N GLU A 32 13.92 13.03 3.16
CA GLU A 32 15.36 13.18 3.34
C GLU A 32 15.97 11.89 3.90
N TRP A 33 17.01 11.45 3.21
CA TRP A 33 17.88 10.39 3.72
C TRP A 33 18.70 10.97 4.86
N LEU A 34 18.55 10.44 6.07
CA LEU A 34 19.53 10.72 7.11
C LEU A 34 20.87 10.11 6.66
N ALA A 35 21.98 10.77 7.03
CA ALA A 35 23.31 10.18 6.92
C ALA A 35 23.26 8.74 7.44
N ASP A 36 23.75 7.78 6.64
CA ASP A 36 23.60 6.31 6.79
C ASP A 36 22.42 5.65 6.03
N ASN A 37 21.79 6.31 5.06
CA ASN A 37 20.72 5.73 4.20
C ASN A 37 19.51 5.16 4.98
N LYS A 38 19.26 5.64 6.21
CA LYS A 38 18.16 5.17 7.05
C LYS A 38 17.04 6.19 7.08
N LYS A 39 15.89 5.83 6.52
CA LYS A 39 14.63 6.53 6.79
C LYS A 39 14.26 6.28 8.25
N LYS A 40 13.98 7.35 9.02
CA LYS A 40 13.42 7.21 10.37
C LYS A 40 11.93 6.92 10.26
N TYR A 41 11.58 5.64 10.28
CA TYR A 41 10.21 5.20 10.44
C TYR A 41 9.74 5.48 11.88
N ARG A 42 8.58 6.11 12.03
CA ARG A 42 8.00 6.43 13.34
C ARG A 42 6.51 6.09 13.35
N GLN A 43 6.01 5.72 14.52
CA GLN A 43 4.57 5.52 14.76
C GLN A 43 3.94 6.73 15.45
N VAL A 44 4.77 7.54 16.13
CA VAL A 44 4.35 8.72 16.87
C VAL A 44 5.05 9.93 16.26
N PHE A 45 4.25 10.95 15.95
CA PHE A 45 4.67 12.19 15.30
C PHE A 45 4.26 13.36 16.18
N ASP A 46 5.16 14.34 16.33
CA ASP A 46 4.82 15.59 16.99
C ASP A 46 4.03 16.48 16.02
N ARG A 47 2.86 16.96 16.45
CA ARG A 47 1.99 17.79 15.61
C ARG A 47 2.65 19.12 15.24
N LEU A 48 3.53 19.66 16.08
CA LEU A 48 4.20 20.94 15.85
C LEU A 48 5.38 20.81 14.88
N GLU A 49 5.95 19.61 14.76
CA GLU A 49 7.13 19.36 13.92
C GLU A 49 6.82 18.61 12.61
N THR A 50 5.62 18.03 12.47
CA THR A 50 5.28 17.15 11.35
C THR A 50 4.45 17.89 10.30
N SER A 51 5.11 18.31 9.22
CA SER A 51 4.46 18.97 8.07
C SER A 51 3.93 18.01 7.02
N TYR A 52 4.46 16.78 6.93
CA TYR A 52 4.02 15.79 5.95
C TYR A 52 4.11 14.38 6.53
N ILE A 53 3.18 13.51 6.13
CA ILE A 53 3.19 12.08 6.46
C ILE A 53 3.22 11.28 5.17
N TYR A 54 4.14 10.34 5.12
CA TYR A 54 4.32 9.39 4.05
C TYR A 54 4.13 7.97 4.56
N ALA A 55 3.59 7.10 3.71
CA ALA A 55 3.36 5.71 4.00
C ALA A 55 4.03 4.82 2.92
N GLU A 56 4.75 3.82 3.40
CA GLU A 56 5.27 2.72 2.59
C GLU A 56 4.55 1.45 3.02
N LEU A 57 3.65 0.98 2.16
CA LEU A 57 3.04 -0.34 2.28
C LEU A 57 3.89 -1.34 1.49
N SER A 58 4.14 -2.50 2.08
CA SER A 58 4.63 -3.65 1.34
C SER A 58 3.79 -4.90 1.61
N PHE A 59 3.74 -5.76 0.61
CA PHE A 59 2.98 -7.01 0.63
C PHE A 59 3.69 -8.07 -0.18
N HIS A 60 3.53 -9.34 0.20
CA HIS A 60 4.01 -10.47 -0.57
C HIS A 60 3.13 -10.69 -1.79
N ASN A 61 3.73 -10.80 -2.97
CA ASN A 61 3.08 -11.20 -4.21
C ASN A 61 2.92 -12.73 -4.23
N LYS A 62 1.68 -13.23 -4.20
CA LYS A 62 1.41 -14.67 -4.27
C LYS A 62 1.38 -15.22 -5.69
N LEU A 63 1.33 -14.35 -6.69
CA LEU A 63 1.46 -14.70 -8.11
C LEU A 63 2.88 -14.46 -8.64
N PHE A 64 3.87 -14.38 -7.74
CA PHE A 64 5.28 -14.38 -8.11
C PHE A 64 5.62 -15.65 -8.89
N ASP A 65 6.40 -15.49 -9.97
CA ASP A 65 6.72 -16.51 -10.98
C ASP A 65 5.50 -17.11 -11.72
N ILE A 66 4.28 -16.63 -11.47
CA ILE A 66 3.05 -17.15 -12.10
C ILE A 66 2.55 -16.15 -13.14
N ASP A 67 2.03 -14.98 -12.71
CA ASP A 67 1.38 -14.03 -13.62
C ASP A 67 1.42 -12.58 -13.12
N ASP A 68 1.39 -11.65 -14.07
CA ASP A 68 1.27 -10.22 -13.78
C ASP A 68 -0.18 -9.90 -13.37
N TRP A 69 -0.37 -9.04 -12.37
CA TRP A 69 -1.71 -8.67 -11.93
C TRP A 69 -1.78 -7.21 -11.46
N GLU A 70 -2.98 -6.71 -11.22
CA GLU A 70 -3.20 -5.34 -10.73
C GLU A 70 -3.72 -5.35 -9.29
N VAL A 71 -3.08 -4.55 -8.44
CA VAL A 71 -3.52 -4.33 -7.06
C VAL A 71 -4.19 -2.98 -6.93
N ASN A 72 -5.35 -2.97 -6.28
CA ASN A 72 -6.03 -1.76 -5.83
C ASN A 72 -5.82 -1.62 -4.32
N VAL A 73 -5.27 -0.47 -3.89
CA VAL A 73 -4.95 -0.19 -2.50
C VAL A 73 -5.50 1.17 -2.13
N GLU A 74 -6.10 1.28 -0.96
CA GLU A 74 -6.56 2.56 -0.43
C GLU A 74 -5.94 2.82 0.94
N LEU A 75 -5.14 3.87 1.03
CA LEU A 75 -4.57 4.33 2.31
C LEU A 75 -5.52 5.34 2.93
N ARG A 76 -6.00 5.04 4.15
CA ARG A 76 -6.92 5.91 4.88
C ARG A 76 -6.30 6.40 6.17
N CYS A 77 -6.36 7.70 6.42
CA CYS A 77 -5.93 8.34 7.65
C CYS A 77 -7.14 8.74 8.49
N TYR A 78 -7.06 8.50 9.80
CA TYR A 78 -8.13 8.79 10.74
C TYR A 78 -7.61 9.54 11.96
N VAL A 79 -8.35 10.55 12.42
CA VAL A 79 -8.24 11.05 13.79
C VAL A 79 -9.02 10.12 14.70
N VAL A 80 -8.34 9.52 15.66
CA VAL A 80 -8.96 8.71 16.71
C VAL A 80 -9.07 9.55 17.97
N LYS A 81 -10.22 10.22 18.14
CA LYS A 81 -10.63 10.87 19.41
C LYS A 81 -11.82 10.09 19.99
N LYS A 82 -12.84 10.77 20.54
CA LYS A 82 -14.09 10.13 20.99
C LYS A 82 -14.88 9.47 19.84
N GLN A 83 -14.75 10.00 18.63
CA GLN A 83 -15.26 9.38 17.40
C GLN A 83 -14.12 9.33 16.37
N ARG A 84 -14.16 8.31 15.52
CA ARG A 84 -13.22 8.14 14.41
C ARG A 84 -13.64 9.08 13.27
N LYS A 85 -12.83 10.11 13.00
CA LYS A 85 -13.03 11.02 11.86
C LYS A 85 -11.99 10.72 10.79
N GLU A 86 -12.42 10.50 9.55
CA GLU A 86 -11.51 10.34 8.41
C GLU A 86 -10.87 11.69 8.06
N LEU A 87 -9.55 11.70 7.87
CA LEU A 87 -8.79 12.87 7.41
C LEU A 87 -8.52 12.83 5.92
N CYS A 88 -8.10 11.67 5.43
CA CYS A 88 -7.81 11.47 4.01
C CYS A 88 -8.02 10.00 3.62
N ALA A 89 -8.37 9.80 2.35
CA ALA A 89 -8.43 8.52 1.69
C ALA A 89 -7.72 8.67 0.34
N LEU A 90 -6.72 7.82 0.10
CA LEU A 90 -5.86 7.88 -1.08
C LEU A 90 -5.95 6.53 -1.79
N PRO A 91 -6.76 6.41 -2.86
CA PRO A 91 -6.84 5.22 -3.68
C PRO A 91 -5.67 5.15 -4.67
N PHE A 92 -5.15 3.94 -4.88
CA PHE A 92 -4.02 3.64 -5.76
C PHE A 92 -4.31 2.36 -6.54
N GLN A 93 -3.98 2.38 -7.83
CA GLN A 93 -3.92 1.19 -8.67
C GLN A 93 -2.46 1.01 -9.10
N ARG A 94 -1.91 -0.19 -8.93
CA ARG A 94 -0.54 -0.50 -9.31
C ARG A 94 -0.47 -1.88 -9.97
N LYS A 95 0.30 -1.98 -11.05
CA LYS A 95 0.65 -3.26 -11.65
C LYS A 95 1.71 -3.95 -10.79
N VAL A 96 1.49 -5.21 -10.47
CA VAL A 96 2.42 -6.10 -9.76
C VAL A 96 2.97 -7.08 -10.78
N SER A 97 4.28 -7.06 -10.95
CA SER A 97 4.98 -7.96 -11.85
C SER A 97 5.11 -9.34 -11.22
N LYS A 98 4.99 -10.39 -12.03
CA LYS A 98 5.34 -11.75 -11.60
C LYS A 98 6.80 -11.91 -11.20
N PHE A 99 7.67 -11.00 -11.64
CA PHE A 99 9.11 -11.02 -11.29
C PHE A 99 9.42 -10.34 -9.95
N ASP A 100 8.42 -9.72 -9.32
CA ASP A 100 8.58 -9.05 -8.03
C ASP A 100 7.92 -9.88 -6.92
N PRO A 101 8.70 -10.49 -6.00
CA PRO A 101 8.13 -11.29 -4.92
C PRO A 101 7.48 -10.42 -3.83
N ILE A 102 7.83 -9.14 -3.78
CA ILE A 102 7.28 -8.15 -2.84
C ILE A 102 6.85 -6.92 -3.64
N GLY A 103 5.56 -6.58 -3.53
CA GLY A 103 5.03 -5.32 -4.02
C GLY A 103 5.24 -4.20 -3.00
N TYR A 104 5.56 -3.00 -3.50
CA TYR A 104 5.71 -1.79 -2.69
C TYR A 104 4.78 -0.69 -3.20
N ILE A 105 4.13 0.01 -2.28
CA ILE A 105 3.38 1.23 -2.53
C ILE A 105 3.95 2.30 -1.60
N ARG A 106 4.60 3.30 -2.19
CA ARG A 106 5.29 4.39 -1.49
C ARG A 106 4.62 5.70 -1.88
N GLU A 107 3.77 6.24 -1.02
CA GLU A 107 3.03 7.46 -1.32
C GLU A 107 2.95 8.37 -0.10
N GLY A 108 3.01 9.67 -0.37
CA GLY A 108 2.95 10.76 0.60
C GLY A 108 1.65 11.51 0.53
N GLY A 109 0.99 11.73 1.66
CA GLY A 109 -0.29 12.42 1.69
C GLY A 109 -0.48 13.25 2.96
N ALA A 110 0.15 14.42 3.00
CA ALA A 110 -0.54 15.59 3.51
C ALA A 110 -1.29 16.22 2.34
N ASN A 111 -2.46 16.78 2.58
CA ASN A 111 -3.17 17.57 1.58
C ASN A 111 -2.23 18.54 0.84
N LYS A 112 -2.50 18.81 -0.45
CA LYS A 112 -1.99 19.98 -1.17
C LYS A 112 -2.52 21.33 -0.59
N ALA A 113 -2.78 21.38 0.71
CA ALA A 113 -3.18 22.58 1.43
C ALA A 113 -2.20 22.77 2.59
N GLU A 114 -1.38 23.80 2.47
CA GLU A 114 -0.53 24.28 3.55
C GLU A 114 -1.37 24.49 4.83
N GLY A 115 -0.89 23.99 5.98
CA GLY A 115 -1.48 24.28 7.29
C GLY A 115 -2.65 23.41 7.76
N GLY A 116 -2.94 22.27 7.14
CA GLY A 116 -4.08 21.41 7.51
C GLY A 116 -3.74 20.12 8.27
N PHE A 117 -3.34 20.20 9.54
CA PHE A 117 -3.32 19.06 10.48
C PHE A 117 -3.90 19.40 11.86
#